data_AF-A0A7S2BVP5-F1
#
_entry.id   AF-A0A7S2BVP5-F1
#
_cell.length_a   1.000
_cell.length_b   1.000
_cell.length_c   1.000
_cell.angle_alpha   90.00
_cell.angle_beta   90.00
_cell.angle_gamma   90.00
#
_symmetry.space_group_name_H-M   'P 1'
#
loop_
_entity.id
_entity.type
_entity.pdbx_description
1 polymer ?
#
loop_
_entity_poly.entity_id
_entity_poly.type
_entity_poly.pdbx_seq_one_letter_code
_entity_poly.pdbx_strand_id
1 'polypeptide(L)'
;VIILFGLGVVIVSSIIVIASYDNPSHPPRPSTTAFNKSNCGIFIGMSIFTFEGIPMVLPIQSAMKEPERFWNVFYKMFAGIVFLFTLFGLLGYIAWGNAVQTVVLLNLHRQSLLSHFVKWGYIAALMLSVPLMFLPGARITELWVFGVLKR
;
A
#
# COMPACT_ATOMS: atom_id res chain seq x y z
N VAL A 1 8.97 4.19 8.07
CA VAL A 1 9.23 5.64 7.86
C VAL A 1 9.35 6.00 6.39
N ILE A 2 10.22 5.35 5.61
CA ILE A 2 10.44 5.67 4.18
C ILE A 2 9.15 5.56 3.34
N ILE A 3 8.33 4.52 3.57
CA ILE A 3 7.06 4.32 2.86
C ILE A 3 6.04 5.44 3.17
N LEU A 4 5.94 5.86 4.43
CA LEU A 4 5.04 6.95 4.85
C LEU A 4 5.46 8.29 4.23
N PHE A 5 6.77 8.55 4.17
CA PHE A 5 7.31 9.72 3.47
C PHE A 5 6.97 9.67 1.98
N GLY A 6 7.18 8.53 1.31
CA GLY A 6 6.80 8.35 -0.09
C GLY A 6 5.30 8.57 -0.32
N LEU A 7 4.45 8.07 0.57
CA LEU A 7 2.99 8.29 0.51
C LEU A 7 2.63 9.77 0.64
N GLY A 8 3.27 10.51 1.55
CA GLY A 8 3.11 11.95 1.67
C GLY A 8 3.49 12.71 0.39
N VAL A 9 4.63 12.36 -0.23
CA VAL A 9 5.07 12.96 -1.49
C VAL A 9 4.06 12.67 -2.61
N VAL A 10 3.53 11.44 -2.69
CA VAL A 10 2.51 11.10 -3.69
C VAL A 10 1.26 11.94 -3.48
N ILE A 11 0.72 12.03 -2.27
CA ILE A 11 -0.49 12.83 -1.98
C ILE A 11 -0.30 14.29 -2.36
N VAL A 12 0.82 14.91 -1.96
CA VAL A 12 1.13 16.30 -2.32
C VAL A 12 1.22 16.46 -3.83
N SER A 13 1.90 15.54 -4.53
CA SER A 13 1.99 15.58 -5.98
C SER A 13 0.63 15.41 -6.67
N SER A 14 -0.25 14.55 -6.16
CA SER A 14 -1.61 14.38 -6.66
C SER A 14 -2.41 15.67 -6.52
N ILE A 15 -2.32 16.36 -5.37
CA ILE A 15 -3.03 17.63 -5.13
C ILE A 15 -2.51 18.72 -6.09
N ILE A 16 -1.19 18.82 -6.28
CA ILE A 16 -0.60 19.78 -7.21
C ILE A 16 -1.08 19.53 -8.64
N VAL A 17 -1.11 18.26 -9.08
CA VAL A 17 -1.61 17.88 -10.42
C VAL A 17 -3.10 18.21 -10.56
N ILE A 18 -3.90 17.97 -9.52
CA ILE A 18 -5.33 18.30 -9.53
C ILE A 18 -5.53 19.82 -9.63
N ALA A 19 -4.77 20.59 -8.85
CA ALA A 19 -4.82 22.05 -8.86
C ALA A 19 -4.32 22.64 -10.18
N SER A 20 -3.33 22.01 -10.83
CA SER A 20 -2.80 22.49 -12.12
C SER A 20 -3.81 22.37 -13.25
N TYR A 21 -4.82 21.50 -13.16
CA TYR A 21 -5.89 21.42 -14.16
C TYR A 21 -6.80 22.66 -14.19
N ASP A 22 -6.75 23.52 -13.18
CA ASP A 22 -7.46 24.80 -13.17
C ASP A 22 -6.72 25.89 -13.98
N ASN A 23 -5.44 25.65 -14.31
CA ASN A 23 -4.64 26.57 -15.08
C ASN A 23 -4.80 26.32 -16.59
N PRO A 24 -5.17 27.33 -17.40
CA PRO A 24 -5.40 27.17 -18.85
C PRO A 24 -4.15 26.78 -19.65
N SER A 25 -2.96 26.81 -19.05
CA SER A 25 -1.70 26.37 -19.66
C SER A 25 -1.43 24.86 -19.54
N HIS A 26 -2.22 24.13 -18.74
CA HIS A 26 -2.01 22.70 -18.49
C HIS A 26 -2.87 21.84 -19.44
N PRO A 27 -2.41 20.63 -19.84
CA PRO A 27 -3.23 19.70 -20.62
C PRO A 27 -4.58 19.43 -19.93
N PRO A 28 -5.66 19.25 -20.71
CA PRO A 28 -6.99 18.99 -20.19
C PRO A 28 -7.01 17.74 -19.31
N ARG A 29 -7.94 17.72 -18.35
CA ARG A 29 -8.09 16.61 -17.39
C ARG A 29 -8.14 15.26 -18.12
N PRO A 30 -7.38 14.25 -17.66
CA PRO A 30 -7.38 12.94 -18.28
C PRO A 30 -8.79 12.34 -18.20
N SER A 31 -9.16 11.59 -19.23
CA SER A 31 -10.43 10.89 -19.24
C SER A 31 -10.49 9.91 -18.07
N THR A 32 -11.62 9.90 -17.36
CA THR A 32 -11.89 8.96 -16.28
C THR A 32 -13.02 8.04 -16.73
N THR A 33 -12.77 6.75 -16.68
CA THR A 33 -13.82 5.74 -16.87
C THR A 33 -14.29 5.26 -15.50
N ALA A 34 -15.59 5.34 -15.22
CA ALA A 34 -16.11 4.93 -13.91
C ALA A 34 -15.97 3.41 -13.68
N PHE A 35 -16.03 2.61 -14.75
CA PHE A 35 -15.91 1.17 -14.66
C PHE A 35 -15.21 0.59 -15.88
N ASN A 36 -14.08 -0.10 -15.65
CA ASN A 36 -13.33 -0.80 -16.68
C ASN A 36 -13.42 -2.32 -16.47
N LYS A 37 -14.19 -3.01 -17.32
CA LYS A 37 -14.35 -4.47 -17.26
C LYS A 37 -13.05 -5.24 -17.51
N SER A 38 -12.15 -4.73 -18.34
CA SER A 38 -10.89 -5.40 -18.70
C SER A 38 -9.92 -5.48 -17.52
N ASN A 39 -9.91 -4.46 -16.66
CA ASN A 39 -8.97 -4.35 -15.54
C ASN A 39 -9.58 -4.78 -14.19
N CYS A 40 -10.82 -5.28 -14.19
CA CYS A 40 -11.51 -5.72 -12.98
C CYS A 40 -10.73 -6.81 -12.22
N GLY A 41 -10.14 -7.78 -12.94
CA GLY A 41 -9.33 -8.83 -12.32
C GLY A 41 -8.07 -8.30 -11.61
N ILE A 42 -7.38 -7.34 -12.22
CA ILE A 42 -6.19 -6.70 -11.64
C ILE A 42 -6.58 -5.90 -10.39
N PHE A 43 -7.71 -5.18 -10.44
CA PHE A 43 -8.23 -4.46 -9.29
C PHE A 43 -8.50 -5.40 -8.11
N ILE A 44 -9.26 -6.48 -8.33
CA ILE A 44 -9.57 -7.47 -7.28
C ILE A 44 -8.29 -8.09 -6.72
N GLY A 45 -7.37 -8.51 -7.59
CA GLY A 45 -6.10 -9.12 -7.18
C GLY A 45 -5.26 -8.19 -6.32
N MET A 46 -5.10 -6.92 -6.72
CA MET A 46 -4.35 -5.92 -5.95
C MET A 46 -5.03 -5.57 -4.63
N SER A 47 -6.37 -5.49 -4.60
CA SER A 47 -7.11 -5.26 -3.36
C SER A 47 -6.93 -6.40 -2.36
N ILE A 48 -7.03 -7.66 -2.80
CA ILE A 48 -6.83 -8.82 -1.91
C ILE A 48 -5.38 -8.89 -1.43
N PHE A 49 -4.41 -8.68 -2.33
CA PHE A 49 -2.98 -8.69 -2.01
C PHE A 49 -2.63 -7.67 -0.92
N THR A 50 -3.34 -6.54 -0.87
CA THR A 50 -3.12 -5.51 0.15
C THR A 50 -3.45 -5.99 1.58
N PHE A 51 -4.26 -7.06 1.72
CA PHE A 51 -4.64 -7.65 3.00
C PHE A 51 -3.88 -8.94 3.33
N GLU A 52 -2.72 -9.19 2.72
CA GLU A 52 -1.85 -10.35 3.00
C GLU A 52 -1.34 -10.42 4.45
N GLY A 53 -1.61 -9.41 5.29
CA GLY A 53 -1.18 -9.37 6.70
C GLY A 53 -1.93 -10.31 7.67
N ILE A 54 -2.94 -11.06 7.21
CA ILE A 54 -3.76 -11.95 8.07
C ILE A 54 -2.92 -12.96 8.89
N PRO A 55 -1.86 -13.61 8.36
CA PRO A 55 -1.04 -14.54 9.13
C PRO A 55 -0.35 -13.90 10.35
N MET A 56 -0.16 -12.58 10.33
CA MET A 56 0.47 -11.83 11.43
C MET A 56 -0.49 -11.54 12.58
N VAL A 57 -1.78 -11.83 12.44
CA VAL A 57 -2.80 -11.60 13.48
C VAL A 57 -2.45 -12.34 14.79
N LEU A 58 -2.08 -13.62 14.71
CA LEU A 58 -1.77 -14.43 15.88
C LEU A 58 -0.53 -13.96 16.64
N PRO A 59 0.64 -13.73 15.99
CA PRO A 59 1.79 -13.13 16.66
C PRO A 59 1.47 -11.78 17.31
N ILE A 60 0.72 -10.91 16.61
CA ILE A 60 0.34 -9.59 17.14
C ILE A 60 -0.53 -9.74 18.39
N GLN A 61 -1.53 -10.62 18.36
CA GLN A 61 -2.40 -10.88 19.50
C GLN A 61 -1.60 -11.36 20.72
N SER A 62 -0.65 -12.28 20.53
CA SER A 62 0.22 -12.78 21.61
C SER A 62 1.19 -11.73 22.18
N ALA A 63 1.51 -10.69 21.39
CA ALA A 63 2.38 -9.60 21.80
C ALA A 63 1.63 -8.43 22.47
N MET A 64 0.29 -8.45 22.49
CA MET A 64 -0.51 -7.41 23.14
C MET A 64 -0.48 -7.55 24.66
N LYS A 65 -0.39 -6.40 25.35
CA LYS A 65 -0.52 -6.33 26.82
C LYS A 65 -1.89 -6.83 27.31
N GLU A 66 -2.94 -6.60 26.53
CA GLU A 66 -4.34 -6.96 26.84
C GLU A 66 -4.96 -7.69 25.62
N PRO A 67 -4.76 -9.01 25.46
CA PRO A 67 -5.22 -9.77 24.31
C PRO A 67 -6.75 -9.81 24.14
N GLU A 68 -7.52 -9.68 25.22
CA GLU A 68 -8.99 -9.66 25.21
C GLU A 68 -9.57 -8.47 24.44
N ARG A 69 -8.81 -7.37 24.29
CA ARG A 69 -9.22 -6.18 23.53
C ARG A 69 -8.80 -6.24 22.05
N PHE A 70 -8.15 -7.31 21.62
CA PHE A 70 -7.60 -7.46 20.26
C PHE A 70 -8.63 -7.12 19.18
N TRP A 71 -9.81 -7.74 19.21
CA TRP A 71 -10.83 -7.57 18.17
C TRP A 71 -11.33 -6.13 18.06
N ASN A 72 -11.50 -5.43 19.18
CA ASN A 72 -11.93 -4.02 19.18
C ASN A 72 -10.88 -3.10 18.54
N VAL A 73 -9.59 -3.36 18.80
CA VAL A 73 -8.49 -2.60 18.19
C VAL A 73 -8.35 -2.97 16.71
N PHE A 74 -8.45 -4.25 16.39
CA PHE A 74 -8.37 -4.77 15.03
C PHE A 74 -9.42 -4.14 14.12
N TYR A 75 -10.70 -4.12 14.51
CA TYR A 75 -11.76 -3.54 13.66
C TYR A 75 -11.56 -2.04 13.42
N LYS A 76 -11.17 -1.28 14.45
CA LYS A 76 -10.90 0.16 14.31
C LYS A 76 -9.73 0.43 13.37
N MET A 77 -8.65 -0.32 13.53
CA MET A 77 -7.46 -0.22 12.68
C MET A 77 -7.77 -0.65 11.24
N PHE A 78 -8.45 -1.77 11.07
CA PHE A 78 -8.84 -2.31 9.77
C PHE A 78 -9.72 -1.32 8.99
N ALA A 79 -10.75 -0.76 9.65
CA ALA A 79 -11.60 0.27 9.04
C ALA A 79 -10.79 1.51 8.62
N GLY A 80 -9.85 1.95 9.46
CA GLY A 80 -8.96 3.07 9.15
C GLY A 80 -8.06 2.80 7.94
N ILE A 81 -7.49 1.60 7.83
CA ILE A 81 -6.64 1.21 6.70
C ILE A 81 -7.43 1.11 5.40
N VAL A 82 -8.61 0.49 5.42
CA VAL A 82 -9.51 0.40 4.26
C VAL A 82 -9.87 1.81 3.77
N PHE A 83 -10.23 2.71 4.69
CA PHE A 83 -10.53 4.09 4.37
C PHE A 83 -9.32 4.80 3.75
N LEU A 84 -8.14 4.66 4.33
CA LEU A 84 -6.91 5.29 3.84
C LEU A 84 -6.54 4.80 2.44
N PHE A 85 -6.57 3.49 2.19
CA PHE A 85 -6.27 2.93 0.88
C PHE A 85 -7.30 3.31 -0.18
N THR A 86 -8.58 3.38 0.20
CA THR A 86 -9.65 3.85 -0.70
C THR A 86 -9.44 5.32 -1.07
N LEU A 87 -9.18 6.18 -0.08
CA LEU A 87 -8.93 7.61 -0.30
C LEU A 87 -7.69 7.83 -1.19
N PHE A 88 -6.61 7.11 -0.91
CA PHE A 88 -5.37 7.21 -1.68
C PHE A 88 -5.56 6.74 -3.13
N GLY A 89 -6.23 5.60 -3.33
CA GLY A 89 -6.56 5.08 -4.66
C GLY A 89 -7.45 6.05 -5.45
N LEU A 90 -8.45 6.64 -4.80
CA LEU A 90 -9.34 7.63 -5.40
C LEU A 90 -8.59 8.90 -5.79
N LEU A 91 -7.77 9.44 -4.89
CA LEU A 91 -6.95 10.64 -5.17
C LEU A 91 -5.99 10.42 -6.33
N GLY A 92 -5.32 9.27 -6.40
CA GLY A 92 -4.46 8.91 -7.52
C GLY A 92 -5.22 8.82 -8.84
N TYR A 93 -6.43 8.23 -8.82
CA TYR A 93 -7.26 8.14 -10.02
C TYR A 93 -7.78 9.50 -10.48
N ILE A 94 -8.14 10.40 -9.57
CA ILE A 94 -8.55 11.77 -9.93
C ILE A 94 -7.38 12.56 -10.53
N ALA A 95 -6.16 12.36 -10.01
CA ALA A 95 -4.98 13.07 -10.48
C ALA A 95 -4.51 12.64 -11.89
N TRP A 96 -4.44 11.34 -12.17
CA TRP A 96 -3.87 10.81 -13.43
C TRP A 96 -4.87 10.12 -14.36
N GLY A 97 -6.11 9.91 -13.92
CA GLY A 97 -7.18 9.28 -14.72
C GLY A 97 -6.79 7.92 -15.29
N ASN A 98 -7.17 7.68 -16.55
CA ASN A 98 -6.84 6.43 -17.26
C ASN A 98 -5.33 6.20 -17.48
N ALA A 99 -4.47 7.20 -17.27
CA ALA A 99 -3.02 7.06 -17.44
C ALA A 99 -2.32 6.48 -16.20
N VAL A 100 -3.05 6.26 -15.10
CA VAL A 100 -2.48 5.76 -13.85
C VAL A 100 -1.85 4.37 -14.04
N GLN A 101 -0.54 4.30 -13.82
CA GLN A 101 0.19 3.03 -13.73
C GLN A 101 -0.17 2.26 -12.44
N THR A 102 -0.10 0.93 -12.48
CA THR A 102 -0.33 0.03 -11.34
C THR A 102 0.51 0.41 -10.12
N VAL A 103 1.75 0.87 -10.36
CA VAL A 103 2.61 1.47 -9.34
C VAL A 103 2.54 2.98 -9.47
N VAL A 104 1.84 3.63 -8.55
CA VAL A 104 1.58 5.08 -8.63
C VAL A 104 2.86 5.93 -8.64
N LEU A 105 3.95 5.44 -8.03
CA LEU A 105 5.26 6.10 -8.04
C LEU A 105 5.84 6.29 -9.45
N LEU A 106 5.40 5.48 -10.42
CA LEU A 106 5.81 5.62 -11.82
C LEU A 106 5.14 6.82 -12.50
N ASN A 107 4.00 7.29 -11.99
CA ASN A 107 3.30 8.48 -12.49
C ASN A 107 3.89 9.79 -11.95
N LEU A 108 4.74 9.75 -10.91
CA LEU A 108 5.45 10.95 -10.47
C LEU A 108 6.41 11.45 -11.55
N HIS A 109 6.43 12.76 -11.76
CA HIS A 109 7.29 13.44 -12.73
C HIS A 109 8.74 12.94 -12.65
N ARG A 110 9.27 12.45 -13.78
CA ARG A 110 10.58 11.78 -13.87
C ARG A 110 11.79 12.66 -13.54
N GLN A 111 11.65 13.98 -13.43
CA GLN A 111 12.79 14.89 -13.39
C GLN A 111 13.07 15.54 -12.03
N SER A 112 12.23 15.34 -11.01
CA SER A 112 12.53 15.88 -9.67
C SER A 112 13.42 14.92 -8.87
N LEU A 113 14.47 15.46 -8.24
CA LEU A 113 15.37 14.70 -7.37
C LEU A 113 14.61 13.90 -6.30
N LEU A 114 13.56 14.50 -5.73
CA LEU A 114 12.69 13.87 -4.74
C LEU A 114 12.02 12.58 -5.27
N SER A 115 11.55 12.57 -6.51
CA SER A 115 10.92 11.37 -7.09
C SER A 115 11.90 10.20 -7.23
N HIS A 116 13.16 10.48 -7.55
CA HIS A 116 14.21 9.46 -7.58
C HIS A 116 14.50 8.91 -6.18
N PHE A 117 14.65 9.77 -5.18
CA PHE A 117 14.85 9.34 -3.78
C PHE A 117 13.71 8.46 -3.27
N VAL A 118 12.46 8.81 -3.55
CA VAL A 118 11.29 8.00 -3.15
C VAL A 118 11.30 6.64 -3.83
N LYS A 119 11.66 6.56 -5.12
CA LYS A 119 11.78 5.28 -5.85
C LYS A 119 12.88 4.40 -5.29
N TRP A 120 14.07 4.95 -5.01
CA TRP A 120 15.16 4.23 -4.38
C TRP A 120 14.79 3.73 -2.97
N GLY A 121 14.16 4.60 -2.17
CA GLY A 121 13.66 4.24 -0.85
C GLY A 121 12.61 3.12 -0.90
N TYR A 122 11.74 3.14 -1.91
CA TYR A 122 10.75 2.07 -2.12
C TYR A 122 11.42 0.73 -2.47
N ILE A 123 12.41 0.72 -3.36
CA ILE A 123 13.16 -0.50 -3.71
C ILE A 123 13.88 -1.06 -2.47
N ALA A 124 14.54 -0.21 -1.68
CA ALA A 124 15.21 -0.61 -0.45
C ALA A 124 14.21 -1.20 0.58
N ALA A 125 13.03 -0.59 0.70
CA ALA A 125 11.98 -1.10 1.58
C ALA A 125 11.51 -2.48 1.13
N LEU A 126 11.27 -2.70 -0.16
CA LEU A 126 10.88 -4.01 -0.71
C LEU A 126 11.96 -5.08 -0.42
N MET A 127 13.23 -4.76 -0.66
CA MET A 127 14.34 -5.68 -0.40
C MET A 127 14.42 -6.09 1.08
N LEU A 128 14.14 -5.16 2.01
CA LEU A 128 14.13 -5.44 3.45
C LEU A 128 12.85 -6.18 3.89
N SER A 129 11.72 -5.93 3.24
CA SER A 129 10.44 -6.56 3.57
C SER A 129 10.40 -8.04 3.23
N VAL A 130 11.03 -8.46 2.12
CA VAL A 130 11.02 -9.87 1.70
C VAL A 130 11.58 -10.81 2.79
N PRO A 131 12.78 -10.58 3.38
CA PRO A 131 13.28 -11.39 4.50
C PRO A 131 12.33 -11.43 5.70
N LEU A 132 11.69 -10.30 6.03
CA LEU A 132 10.79 -10.21 7.17
C LEU A 132 9.50 -11.02 6.95
N MET A 133 8.99 -11.08 5.72
CA MET A 133 7.81 -11.89 5.36
C MET A 133 8.06 -13.40 5.50
N PHE A 134 9.31 -13.84 5.37
CA PHE A 134 9.67 -15.24 5.58
C PHE A 134 9.75 -15.63 7.08
N LEU A 135 9.74 -14.70 8.03
CA LEU A 135 9.92 -15.01 9.46
C LEU A 135 8.85 -15.95 10.04
N PRO A 136 7.54 -15.77 9.78
CA PRO A 136 6.52 -16.69 10.28
C PRO A 136 6.71 -18.10 9.68
N GLY A 137 6.99 -18.18 8.38
CA GLY A 137 7.27 -19.45 7.70
C GLY A 137 8.49 -20.15 8.29
N ALA A 138 9.59 -19.41 8.47
CA ALA A 138 10.83 -19.90 9.07
C ALA A 138 10.59 -20.42 10.51
N ARG A 139 9.82 -19.69 11.32
CA ARG A 139 9.44 -20.11 12.68
C ARG A 139 8.58 -21.37 12.69
N ILE A 140 7.62 -21.48 11.77
CA ILE A 140 6.79 -22.70 11.65
C ILE A 140 7.66 -23.89 11.26
N THR A 141 8.58 -23.73 10.29
CA THR A 141 9.52 -24.80 9.91
C THR A 141 10.48 -25.17 11.04
N GLU A 142 10.97 -24.20 11.82
CA GLU A 142 11.80 -24.44 13.00
C GLU A 142 11.05 -25.27 14.05
N LEU A 143 9.80 -24.91 14.35
CA LEU A 143 8.95 -25.65 15.29
C LEU A 143 8.65 -27.07 14.81
N TRP A 144 8.51 -27.27 13.50
CA TRP A 144 8.26 -28.59 12.90
C TRP A 144 9.51 -29.48 12.93
N VAL A 145 10.69 -28.92 12.64
CA VAL A 145 11.96 -29.65 12.59
C VAL A 145 12.54 -29.91 13.98
N PHE A 146 12.47 -28.93 14.90
CA PHE A 146 13.08 -29.01 16.24
C PHE A 146 12.08 -29.32 17.37
N GLY A 147 10.79 -29.44 17.04
CA GLY A 147 9.87 -30.30 17.77
C GLY A 147 9.49 -29.89 19.20
N VAL A 148 9.12 -28.62 19.43
CA VAL A 148 8.40 -28.25 20.67
C VAL A 148 6.90 -28.61 20.59
N LEU A 149 6.36 -28.85 19.38
CA LEU A 149 4.99 -29.33 19.12
C LEU A 149 4.91 -30.85 18.89
N LYS A 150 5.86 -31.64 19.41
CA LYS A 150 5.73 -33.10 19.43
C LYS A 150 4.97 -33.53 20.69
N ARG A 151 3.73 -33.06 20.85
CA ARG A 151 2.71 -33.66 21.73
C ARG A 151 1.32 -33.13 21.42
#